data_AF-A0A7R8YVG0-F1
#
_entry.id   AF-A0A7R8YVG0-F1
#
_cell.length_a   1.000
_cell.length_b   1.000
_cell.length_c   1.000
_cell.angle_alpha   90.00
_cell.angle_beta   90.00
_cell.angle_gamma   90.00
#
_symmetry.space_group_name_H-M   'P 1'
#
loop_
_entity.id
_entity.type
_entity.pdbx_description
1 polymer ?
#
loop_
_entity_poly.entity_id
_entity_poly.type
_entity_poly.pdbx_seq_one_letter_code
_entity_poly.pdbx_strand_id
1 'polypeptide(L)'
;MLILTSHVKTLNTRIRKVGANSTKSANRSVQDLIQCIKDRQMLVLYLRTVQKLTSAGIFIQFFTTGIEACISAVCVFFVEGNFFELTYLGVYFAGVIAEIFFYCYYGNELIYESQSMTNAIYSCDWTNRDEKFKKILLIFMQSTQTTMSIKAGGYFTVSLSTFVTVMKSSYSLFALLIRVT
;
A
#
# COMPACT_ATOMS: atom_id res chain seq x y z
N MET A 1 4.03 -7.69 0.81
CA MET A 1 3.74 -6.26 1.05
C MET A 1 5.00 -5.52 1.50
N LEU A 2 5.52 -5.81 2.71
CA LEU A 2 6.74 -5.19 3.28
C LEU A 2 7.93 -5.09 2.32
N ILE A 3 8.34 -6.23 1.75
CA ILE A 3 9.49 -6.33 0.85
C ILE A 3 9.27 -5.44 -0.39
N LEU A 4 8.07 -5.47 -0.97
CA LEU A 4 7.72 -4.67 -2.14
C LEU A 4 7.80 -3.17 -1.83
N THR A 5 7.21 -2.74 -0.73
CA THR A 5 7.28 -1.34 -0.28
C THR A 5 8.72 -0.90 -0.04
N SER A 6 9.55 -1.75 0.58
CA SER A 6 10.98 -1.49 0.80
C SER A 6 11.75 -1.33 -0.52
N HIS A 7 11.51 -2.20 -1.52
CA HIS A 7 12.14 -2.07 -2.83
C HIS A 7 11.69 -0.82 -3.58
N VAL A 8 10.41 -0.45 -3.51
CA VAL A 8 9.91 0.79 -4.13
C VAL A 8 10.56 2.01 -3.48
N LYS A 9 10.67 2.04 -2.15
CA LYS A 9 11.34 3.11 -1.40
C LYS A 9 12.83 3.22 -1.73
N THR A 10 13.50 2.08 -1.87
CA THR A 10 14.90 2.00 -2.29
C THR A 10 15.09 2.55 -3.70
N LEU A 11 14.20 2.17 -4.62
CA LEU A 11 14.22 2.65 -6.00
C LEU A 11 13.97 4.16 -6.07
N ASN A 12 12.99 4.67 -5.31
CA ASN A 12 12.70 6.10 -5.18
C ASN A 12 13.94 6.88 -4.72
N THR A 13 14.64 6.37 -3.72
CA THR A 13 15.90 6.96 -3.22
C THR A 13 17.01 6.94 -4.28
N ARG A 14 17.13 5.87 -5.07
CA ARG A 14 18.13 5.78 -6.17
C ARG A 14 17.82 6.79 -7.27
N ILE A 15 16.56 6.96 -7.64
CA ILE A 15 16.14 7.95 -8.65
C ILE A 15 16.49 9.37 -8.21
N ARG A 16 16.22 9.72 -6.95
CA ARG A 16 16.63 11.04 -6.39
C ARG A 16 18.14 11.26 -6.49
N LYS A 17 18.95 10.23 -6.22
CA LYS A 17 20.42 10.30 -6.34
C LYS A 17 20.90 10.43 -7.79
N VAL A 18 20.23 9.78 -8.75
CA VAL A 18 20.55 9.93 -10.19
C VAL A 18 20.27 11.37 -10.65
N GLY A 19 19.21 11.98 -10.12
CA GLY A 19 18.90 13.39 -10.35
C GLY A 19 19.94 14.36 -9.80
N ALA A 20 20.40 14.14 -8.57
CA ALA A 20 21.35 15.03 -7.89
C ALA A 20 22.79 14.98 -8.45
N ASN A 21 23.22 13.84 -9.02
CA ASN A 21 24.60 13.65 -9.48
C ASN A 21 24.83 14.19 -10.90
N SER A 22 24.80 15.53 -11.03
CA SER A 22 24.99 16.24 -12.31
C SER A 22 26.39 16.09 -12.92
N THR A 23 27.36 15.65 -12.13
CA THR A 23 28.77 15.51 -12.51
C THR A 23 29.14 14.17 -13.16
N LYS A 24 28.24 13.19 -13.20
CA LYS A 24 28.50 11.91 -13.88
C LYS A 24 28.47 12.08 -15.40
N SER A 25 29.38 11.36 -16.09
CA SER A 25 29.36 11.24 -17.56
C SER A 25 27.95 10.91 -18.06
N ALA A 26 27.49 11.63 -19.09
CA ALA A 26 26.15 11.53 -19.64
C ALA A 26 25.72 10.08 -19.94
N ASN A 27 26.64 9.26 -20.48
CA ASN A 27 26.39 7.85 -20.74
C ASN A 27 26.09 7.03 -19.48
N ARG A 28 26.80 7.29 -18.36
CA ARG A 28 26.55 6.59 -17.09
C ARG A 28 25.20 6.98 -16.50
N SER A 29 24.84 8.27 -16.56
CA SER A 29 23.55 8.78 -16.08
C SER A 29 22.37 8.17 -16.85
N VAL A 30 22.52 8.00 -18.17
CA VAL A 30 21.52 7.31 -19.00
C VAL A 30 21.42 5.82 -18.65
N GLN A 31 22.55 5.13 -18.43
CA GLN A 31 22.55 3.72 -18.01
C GLN A 31 21.88 3.52 -16.63
N ASP A 32 22.19 4.38 -15.66
CA ASP A 32 21.59 4.36 -14.32
C ASP A 32 20.05 4.53 -14.41
N LEU A 33 19.58 5.43 -15.28
CA LEU A 33 18.16 5.67 -15.53
C LEU A 33 17.49 4.44 -16.17
N ILE A 34 18.11 3.84 -17.19
CA ILE A 34 17.61 2.61 -17.82
C ILE A 34 17.50 1.48 -16.80
N GLN A 35 18.47 1.35 -15.90
CA GLN A 35 18.42 0.35 -14.84
C GLN A 35 17.23 0.60 -13.89
N CYS A 36 16.99 1.86 -13.50
CA CYS A 36 15.83 2.19 -12.67
C CYS A 36 14.49 1.86 -13.36
N ILE A 37 14.40 2.07 -14.68
CA ILE A 37 13.22 1.69 -15.48
C ILE A 37 13.01 0.17 -15.45
N LYS A 38 14.07 -0.62 -15.67
CA LYS A 38 14.00 -2.08 -15.63
C LYS A 38 13.59 -2.59 -14.25
N ASP A 39 14.18 -2.03 -13.19
CA ASP A 39 13.85 -2.38 -11.81
C ASP A 39 12.37 -2.06 -11.50
N ARG A 40 11.87 -0.90 -11.95
CA ARG A 40 10.44 -0.53 -11.84
C ARG A 40 9.53 -1.53 -12.56
N GLN A 41 9.87 -1.92 -13.78
CA GLN A 41 9.08 -2.89 -14.56
C GLN A 41 9.03 -4.26 -13.88
N MET A 42 10.16 -4.72 -13.32
CA MET A 42 10.22 -5.95 -12.54
C MET A 42 9.33 -5.87 -11.28
N LEU A 43 9.33 -4.73 -10.58
CA LEU A 43 8.44 -4.51 -9.43
C LEU A 43 6.96 -4.52 -9.83
N VAL A 44 6.57 -3.94 -10.98
CA VAL A 44 5.19 -4.06 -11.49
C VAL A 44 4.82 -5.51 -11.71
N LEU A 45 5.70 -6.28 -12.37
CA LEU A 45 5.44 -7.67 -12.68
C LEU A 45 5.28 -8.48 -11.40
N TYR A 46 6.18 -8.28 -10.44
CA TYR A 46 6.10 -8.94 -9.14
C TYR A 46 4.83 -8.57 -8.38
N LEU A 47 4.45 -7.28 -8.34
CA LEU A 47 3.20 -6.83 -7.74
C LEU A 47 1.99 -7.49 -8.40
N ARG A 48 1.94 -7.57 -9.73
CA ARG A 48 0.85 -8.24 -10.46
C ARG A 48 0.78 -9.72 -10.12
N THR A 49 1.91 -10.41 -10.01
CA THR A 49 1.94 -11.83 -9.63
C THR A 49 1.45 -12.02 -8.20
N VAL A 50 1.94 -11.22 -7.26
CA VAL A 50 1.47 -11.23 -5.86
C VAL A 50 -0.03 -10.95 -5.81
N GLN A 51 -0.50 -9.91 -6.49
CA GLN A 51 -1.92 -9.57 -6.53
C GLN A 51 -2.77 -10.73 -7.08
N LYS A 52 -2.35 -11.40 -8.15
CA LYS A 52 -3.11 -12.55 -8.69
C LYS A 52 -3.24 -13.69 -7.67
N LEU A 53 -2.17 -13.98 -6.95
CA LEU A 53 -2.15 -15.05 -5.95
C LEU A 53 -2.94 -14.67 -4.69
N THR A 54 -2.83 -13.42 -4.24
CA THR A 54 -3.38 -13.00 -2.94
C THR A 54 -4.71 -12.26 -3.04
N SER A 55 -5.18 -11.88 -4.24
CA SER A 55 -6.40 -11.05 -4.40
C SER A 55 -7.64 -11.70 -3.78
N ALA A 56 -7.86 -12.99 -4.04
CA ALA A 56 -8.99 -13.73 -3.47
C ALA A 56 -8.81 -13.95 -1.96
N GLY A 57 -7.60 -14.33 -1.52
CA GLY A 57 -7.30 -14.53 -0.10
C GLY A 57 -7.48 -13.25 0.72
N ILE A 58 -6.99 -12.12 0.23
CA ILE A 58 -7.18 -10.82 0.87
C ILE A 58 -8.67 -10.48 0.92
N PHE A 59 -9.42 -10.70 -0.17
CA PHE A 59 -10.86 -10.43 -0.16
C PHE A 59 -11.61 -11.23 0.90
N ILE A 60 -11.34 -12.53 1.00
CA ILE A 60 -11.90 -13.41 2.03
C ILE A 60 -11.48 -12.96 3.43
N GLN A 61 -10.20 -12.56 3.60
CA GLN A 61 -9.69 -12.06 4.87
C GLN A 61 -10.45 -10.81 5.33
N PHE A 62 -10.63 -9.81 4.45
CA PHE A 62 -11.37 -8.59 4.78
C PHE A 62 -12.83 -8.87 5.14
N PHE A 63 -13.47 -9.82 4.46
CA PHE A 63 -14.85 -10.19 4.76
C PHE A 63 -14.96 -10.90 6.11
N THR A 64 -14.08 -11.88 6.36
CA THR A 64 -14.07 -12.68 7.60
C THR A 64 -13.74 -11.82 8.80
N THR A 65 -12.68 -11.00 8.72
CA THR A 65 -12.29 -10.08 9.80
C THR A 65 -13.34 -9.00 10.07
N GLY A 66 -14.09 -8.56 9.04
CA GLY A 66 -15.24 -7.65 9.23
C GLY A 66 -16.38 -8.28 10.04
N ILE A 67 -16.69 -9.55 9.80
CA ILE A 67 -17.69 -10.31 10.57
C ILE A 67 -17.18 -10.54 12.00
N GLU A 68 -15.95 -11.00 12.16
CA GLU A 68 -15.32 -11.23 13.46
C GLU A 68 -15.27 -9.95 14.30
N ALA A 69 -14.93 -8.81 13.71
CA ALA A 69 -14.94 -7.50 14.38
C ALA A 69 -16.35 -7.11 14.87
N CYS A 70 -17.41 -7.44 14.11
CA CYS A 70 -18.79 -7.19 14.52
C CYS A 70 -19.18 -8.09 15.70
N ILE A 71 -18.93 -9.40 15.60
CA ILE A 71 -19.27 -10.38 16.64
C ILE A 71 -18.52 -10.05 17.94
N SER A 72 -17.21 -9.83 17.86
CA SER A 72 -16.40 -9.50 19.03
C SER A 72 -16.84 -8.19 19.70
N ALA A 73 -17.20 -7.16 18.94
CA ALA A 73 -17.75 -5.92 19.50
C ALA A 73 -19.05 -6.16 20.29
N VAL A 74 -19.96 -6.99 19.76
CA VAL A 74 -21.20 -7.39 20.46
C VAL A 74 -20.87 -8.18 21.73
N CYS A 75 -19.99 -9.18 21.65
CA CYS A 75 -19.61 -9.98 22.80
C CYS A 75 -18.96 -9.13 23.92
N VAL A 76 -18.16 -8.10 23.57
CA VAL A 76 -17.55 -7.18 24.55
C VAL A 76 -18.63 -6.37 25.26
N PHE A 77 -19.70 -6.02 24.55
CA PHE A 77 -20.79 -5.23 25.11
C PHE A 77 -21.69 -6.04 26.06
N PHE A 78 -21.93 -7.32 25.78
CA PHE A 78 -22.84 -8.18 26.55
C PHE A 78 -22.16 -9.01 27.65
N VAL A 79 -20.82 -9.05 27.73
CA VAL A 79 -20.14 -9.83 28.78
C VAL A 79 -20.33 -9.19 30.16
N GLU A 80 -20.93 -9.93 31.08
CA GLU A 80 -21.13 -9.48 32.46
C GLU A 80 -20.02 -10.00 33.38
N GLY A 81 -19.24 -9.08 33.96
CA GLY A 81 -18.64 -9.25 35.29
C GLY A 81 -17.32 -10.01 35.45
N ASN A 82 -16.83 -10.79 34.46
CA ASN A 82 -15.54 -11.48 34.60
C ASN A 82 -14.37 -10.71 33.94
N PHE A 83 -13.46 -10.17 34.77
CA PHE A 83 -12.29 -9.39 34.31
C PHE A 83 -11.41 -10.15 33.30
N PHE A 84 -11.23 -11.46 33.49
CA PHE A 84 -10.40 -12.26 32.60
C PHE A 84 -11.03 -12.42 31.20
N GLU A 85 -12.35 -12.62 31.13
CA GLU A 85 -13.08 -12.76 29.86
C GLU A 85 -13.12 -11.43 29.10
N LEU A 86 -13.39 -10.32 29.80
CA LEU A 86 -13.37 -8.99 29.21
C LEU A 86 -11.98 -8.65 28.65
N THR A 87 -10.92 -8.97 29.39
CA THR A 87 -9.53 -8.73 28.96
C THR A 87 -9.19 -9.59 27.74
N TYR A 88 -9.52 -10.89 27.77
CA TYR A 88 -9.29 -11.79 26.65
C TYR A 88 -9.97 -11.30 25.37
N LEU A 89 -11.25 -10.94 25.47
CA LEU A 89 -12.06 -10.51 24.34
C LEU A 89 -11.62 -9.14 23.81
N GLY A 90 -11.24 -8.21 24.70
CA GLY A 90 -10.68 -6.92 24.33
C GLY A 90 -9.35 -7.03 23.59
N VAL A 91 -8.44 -7.90 24.06
CA VAL A 91 -7.16 -8.17 23.36
C VAL A 91 -7.40 -8.82 22.01
N TYR A 92 -8.34 -9.77 21.93
CA TYR A 92 -8.72 -10.41 20.67
C TYR A 92 -9.27 -9.38 19.66
N PHE A 93 -10.20 -8.52 20.08
CA PHE A 93 -10.75 -7.45 19.24
C PHE A 93 -9.66 -6.48 18.75
N ALA A 94 -8.77 -6.05 19.65
CA ALA A 94 -7.64 -5.20 19.28
C ALA A 94 -6.70 -5.88 18.27
N GLY A 95 -6.48 -7.20 18.42
CA GLY A 95 -5.70 -8.01 17.50
C GLY A 95 -6.29 -8.03 16.09
N VAL A 96 -7.60 -8.30 15.98
CA VAL A 96 -8.31 -8.31 14.69
C VAL A 96 -8.23 -6.94 14.00
N ILE A 97 -8.45 -5.85 14.74
CA ILE A 97 -8.33 -4.49 14.18
C ILE A 97 -6.89 -4.22 13.72
N ALA A 98 -5.89 -4.58 14.54
CA ALA A 98 -4.49 -4.36 14.22
C ALA A 98 -4.07 -5.12 12.95
N GLU A 99 -4.56 -6.34 12.75
CA GLU A 99 -4.28 -7.13 11.57
C GLU A 99 -4.73 -6.42 10.28
N ILE A 100 -6.01 -6.03 10.19
CA ILE A 100 -6.54 -5.32 9.02
C ILE A 100 -5.81 -3.99 8.83
N PHE A 101 -5.55 -3.27 9.93
CA PHE A 101 -4.82 -2.01 9.91
C PHE A 101 -3.45 -2.17 9.24
N PHE A 102 -2.65 -3.17 9.64
CA PHE A 102 -1.33 -3.39 9.03
C PHE A 102 -1.44 -3.70 7.53
N TYR A 103 -2.39 -4.53 7.09
CA TYR A 103 -2.61 -4.80 5.67
C TYR A 103 -2.90 -3.52 4.87
N CYS A 104 -3.83 -2.71 5.37
CA CYS A 104 -4.21 -1.44 4.75
C CYS A 104 -3.10 -0.39 4.80
N TYR A 105 -2.33 -0.34 5.90
CA TYR A 105 -1.21 0.56 6.08
C TYR A 105 -0.12 0.29 5.03
N TYR A 106 0.31 -0.96 4.88
CA TYR A 106 1.33 -1.30 3.88
C TYR A 106 0.83 -1.19 2.43
N GLY A 107 -0.46 -1.47 2.19
CA GLY A 107 -1.09 -1.19 0.90
C GLY A 107 -1.07 0.31 0.56
N ASN A 108 -1.35 1.16 1.56
CA ASN A 108 -1.31 2.61 1.41
C ASN A 108 0.11 3.15 1.24
N GLU A 109 1.07 2.67 2.02
CA GLU A 109 2.48 3.06 1.89
C GLU A 109 3.02 2.72 0.48
N LEU A 110 2.64 1.57 -0.08
CA LEU A 110 3.00 1.20 -1.45
C LEU A 110 2.46 2.20 -2.48
N ILE A 111 1.20 2.62 -2.32
CA ILE A 111 0.54 3.62 -3.17
C ILE A 111 1.27 4.96 -3.05
N TYR A 112 1.55 5.38 -1.81
CA TYR A 112 2.24 6.63 -1.51
C TYR A 112 3.65 6.69 -2.11
N GLU A 113 4.47 5.65 -1.88
CA GLU A 113 5.83 5.58 -2.41
C GLU A 113 5.82 5.51 -3.95
N SER A 114 4.85 4.83 -4.55
CA SER A 114 4.67 4.82 -6.01
C SER A 114 4.38 6.20 -6.59
N GLN A 115 3.58 7.02 -5.90
CA GLN A 115 3.26 8.38 -6.33
C GLN A 115 4.44 9.32 -6.09
N SER A 116 5.11 9.19 -4.95
CA SER A 116 6.32 9.96 -4.61
C SER A 116 7.42 9.79 -5.66
N MET A 117 7.55 8.59 -6.25
CA MET A 117 8.52 8.34 -7.31
C MET A 117 8.33 9.26 -8.53
N THR A 118 7.09 9.56 -8.94
CA THR A 118 6.83 10.52 -10.03
C THR A 118 7.31 11.92 -9.67
N ASN A 119 7.08 12.35 -8.43
CA ASN A 119 7.56 13.64 -7.93
C ASN A 119 9.09 13.70 -7.86
N ALA A 120 9.74 12.59 -7.46
CA ALA A 120 11.19 12.46 -7.42
C ALA A 120 11.83 12.54 -8.81
N ILE A 121 11.20 11.94 -9.82
CA ILE A 121 11.62 12.04 -11.23
C ILE A 121 11.46 13.48 -11.72
N TYR A 122 10.33 14.12 -11.43
CA TYR A 122 10.09 15.50 -11.85
C TYR A 122 11.10 16.48 -11.24
N SER A 123 11.45 16.28 -9.97
CA SER A 123 12.37 17.13 -9.20
C SER A 123 13.85 16.92 -9.52
N CYS A 124 14.19 16.06 -10.49
CA CYS A 124 15.58 15.84 -10.86
C CYS A 124 16.14 17.01 -11.70
N ASP A 125 17.46 17.24 -11.66
CA ASP A 125 18.12 18.29 -12.45
C ASP A 125 18.27 17.87 -13.92
N TRP A 126 17.14 17.78 -14.65
CA TRP A 126 17.07 17.29 -16.03
C TRP A 126 17.11 18.39 -17.09
N THR A 127 16.90 19.65 -16.72
CA THR A 127 16.83 20.78 -17.67
C THR A 127 18.16 21.02 -18.39
N ASN A 128 19.28 20.84 -17.70
CA ASN A 128 20.64 21.00 -18.25
C ASN A 128 21.26 19.69 -18.77
N ARG A 129 20.49 18.60 -18.88
CA ARG A 129 20.96 17.30 -19.39
C ARG A 129 20.78 17.15 -20.91
N ASP A 130 21.51 16.19 -21.48
CA ASP A 130 21.40 15.79 -22.88
C ASP A 130 19.97 15.43 -23.31
N GLU A 131 19.64 15.70 -24.57
CA GLU A 131 18.32 15.42 -25.14
C GLU A 131 17.94 13.93 -25.03
N LYS A 132 18.91 13.02 -25.17
CA LYS A 132 18.70 11.58 -24.98
C LYS A 132 18.25 11.26 -23.56
N PHE A 133 18.84 11.89 -22.55
CA PHE A 133 18.44 11.70 -21.15
C PHE A 133 17.02 12.23 -20.92
N LYS A 134 16.70 13.42 -21.44
CA LYS A 134 15.37 14.04 -21.34
C LYS A 134 14.28 13.15 -21.94
N LYS A 135 14.49 12.61 -23.14
CA LYS A 135 13.53 11.71 -23.81
C LYS A 135 13.26 10.45 -22.99
N ILE A 136 14.30 9.81 -22.47
CA ILE A 136 14.16 8.59 -21.64
C ILE A 136 13.46 8.92 -20.32
N LEU A 137 13.81 10.04 -19.69
CA LEU A 137 13.21 10.49 -18.44
C LEU A 137 11.70 10.77 -18.60
N LEU A 138 11.29 11.40 -19.71
CA LEU A 138 9.88 11.65 -20.00
C LEU A 138 9.08 10.34 -20.15
N ILE A 139 9.63 9.36 -20.88
CA ILE A 139 9.01 8.02 -20.99
C ILE A 139 8.89 7.38 -19.61
N PHE A 140 9.94 7.49 -18.79
CA PHE A 140 9.93 6.95 -17.44
C PHE A 140 8.86 7.64 -16.58
N MET A 141 8.80 8.97 -16.58
CA MET A 141 7.79 9.74 -15.84
C MET A 141 6.36 9.35 -16.25
N GLN A 142 6.09 9.17 -17.54
CA GLN A 142 4.79 8.68 -18.01
C GLN A 142 4.46 7.30 -17.45
N SER A 143 5.45 6.40 -17.41
CA SER A 143 5.26 5.06 -16.84
C SER A 143 5.01 5.07 -15.32
N THR A 144 5.53 6.07 -14.59
CA THR A 144 5.40 6.14 -13.13
C THR A 144 4.07 6.75 -12.68
N GLN A 145 3.37 7.49 -13.54
CA GLN A 145 2.02 7.99 -13.26
C GLN A 145 1.01 6.87 -12.97
N THR A 146 1.23 5.67 -13.54
CA THR A 146 0.44 4.50 -13.17
C THR A 146 0.85 4.01 -11.78
N THR A 147 0.01 4.32 -10.80
CA THR A 147 0.25 4.01 -9.38
C THR A 147 0.24 2.50 -9.14
N MET A 148 1.23 2.01 -8.40
CA MET A 148 1.27 0.64 -7.88
C MET A 148 0.27 0.51 -6.74
N SER A 149 -0.77 -0.28 -6.96
CA SER A 149 -1.80 -0.55 -5.95
C SER A 149 -2.18 -2.02 -5.97
N ILE A 150 -2.47 -2.60 -4.82
CA ILE A 150 -2.97 -3.97 -4.72
C ILE A 150 -4.49 -3.93 -4.58
N LYS A 151 -5.17 -4.69 -5.44
CA LYS A 151 -6.62 -4.83 -5.43
C LYS A 151 -7.04 -6.18 -4.85
N ALA A 152 -7.87 -6.16 -3.81
CA ALA A 152 -8.57 -7.30 -3.26
C ALA A 152 -9.83 -7.61 -4.09
N GLY A 153 -10.00 -8.88 -4.48
CA GLY A 153 -11.09 -9.34 -5.34
C GLY A 153 -11.14 -8.67 -6.73
N GLY A 154 -10.12 -7.90 -7.11
CA GLY A 154 -10.10 -7.08 -8.33
C GLY A 154 -10.82 -5.72 -8.22
N TYR A 155 -11.65 -5.52 -7.19
CA TYR A 155 -12.49 -4.32 -7.05
C TYR A 155 -11.98 -3.36 -5.97
N PHE A 156 -11.57 -3.87 -4.82
CA PHE A 156 -11.24 -3.04 -3.65
C PHE A 156 -9.75 -2.75 -3.58
N THR A 157 -9.36 -1.48 -3.65
CA THR A 157 -7.95 -1.12 -3.45
C THR A 157 -7.60 -1.25 -1.97
N VAL A 158 -6.57 -2.01 -1.63
CA VAL A 158 -6.11 -2.16 -0.25
C VAL A 158 -5.43 -0.86 0.17
N SER A 159 -6.12 -0.05 0.98
CA SER A 159 -5.69 1.28 1.41
C SER A 159 -6.27 1.63 2.77
N LEU A 160 -5.72 2.67 3.41
CA LEU A 160 -6.23 3.16 4.70
C LEU A 160 -7.66 3.72 4.58
N SER A 161 -8.03 4.26 3.42
CA SER A 161 -9.41 4.68 3.12
C SER A 161 -10.39 3.51 3.20
N THR A 162 -10.01 2.36 2.64
CA THR A 162 -10.79 1.12 2.69
C THR A 162 -10.93 0.62 4.13
N PHE A 163 -9.87 0.68 4.93
CA PHE A 163 -9.93 0.35 6.37
C PHE A 163 -10.96 1.21 7.11
N VAL A 164 -10.89 2.53 6.95
CA VAL A 164 -11.85 3.45 7.58
C VAL A 164 -13.29 3.16 7.14
N THR A 165 -13.47 2.79 5.86
CA THR A 165 -14.79 2.44 5.31
C THR A 165 -15.33 1.16 5.97
N VAL A 166 -14.50 0.12 6.10
CA VAL A 166 -14.87 -1.12 6.79
C VAL A 166 -15.21 -0.85 8.26
N MET A 167 -14.38 -0.10 8.98
CA MET A 167 -14.61 0.24 10.38
C MET A 167 -15.92 1.01 10.60
N LYS A 168 -16.24 1.98 9.73
CA LYS A 168 -17.50 2.73 9.78
C LYS A 168 -18.71 1.82 9.53
N SER A 169 -18.61 0.91 8.57
CA SER A 169 -19.66 -0.07 8.29
C SER A 169 -19.87 -1.01 9.47
N SER A 170 -18.79 -1.56 10.05
CA SER A 170 -18.87 -2.43 11.23
C SER A 170 -19.47 -1.72 12.44
N TYR A 171 -19.06 -0.48 12.72
CA TYR A 171 -19.66 0.33 13.79
C TYR A 171 -21.15 0.60 13.55
N SER A 172 -21.55 0.89 12.32
CA SER A 172 -22.96 1.12 11.97
C SER A 172 -23.80 -0.15 12.19
N LEU A 173 -23.28 -1.32 11.79
CA LEU A 173 -23.94 -2.61 12.03
C LEU A 173 -24.05 -2.91 13.53
N PHE A 174 -22.97 -2.69 14.28
CA PHE A 174 -22.95 -2.83 15.74
C PHE A 174 -24.00 -1.93 16.41
N ALA A 175 -24.06 -0.64 16.04
CA ALA A 175 -25.04 0.30 16.56
C ALA A 175 -26.49 -0.11 16.24
N LEU A 176 -26.73 -0.70 15.06
CA LEU A 176 -28.04 -1.25 14.70
C LEU A 176 -28.39 -2.47 15.57
N LEU A 177 -27.46 -3.41 15.77
CA LEU A 177 -27.68 -4.61 16.57
C LEU A 177 -28.00 -4.27 18.04
N ILE A 178 -27.28 -3.32 18.63
CA ILE A 178 -27.56 -2.84 20.00
C ILE A 178 -28.92 -2.16 20.11
N ARG A 179 -29.40 -1.48 19.06
CA ARG A 179 -30.73 -0.84 19.11
C ARG A 179 -31.88 -1.83 18.94
N VAL A 180 -31.63 -2.98 18.31
CA VAL A 180 -32.64 -4.01 18.04
C VAL A 180 -32.72 -5.04 19.17
N THR A 181 -31.65 -5.22 19.92
CA THR A 181 -31.56 -6.14 21.08
C THR A 181 -31.92 -5.40 22.35
#